data_AF-A0A3C1P598-F1
#
_entry.id   AF-A0A3C1P598-F1
#
_cell.length_a   1.000
_cell.length_b   1.000
_cell.length_c   1.000
_cell.angle_alpha   90.00
_cell.angle_beta   90.00
_cell.angle_gamma   90.00
#
_symmetry.space_group_name_H-M   'P 1'
#
loop_
_entity.id
_entity.type
_entity.pdbx_description
1 polymer ?
#
loop_
_entity_poly.entity_id
_entity_poly.type
_entity_poly.pdbx_seq_one_letter_code
_entity_poly.pdbx_strand_id
1 'polypeptide(L)'
;AEYDDLFALEPPFIIAADPAPLSQWRRRSERQMPALKEGDVLAGLGGGSGRYTGRVCVLTDPADMARLEPGDVLVAPFTDAAWTPLFLIAGAVVVDVGAMNSHAVVVSRELGIPSVLSVTTGTTQLRDGMEVTVDGTSGTVTVESSAVPGAVTV
;
A
#
# COMPACT_ATOMS: atom_id res chain seq x y z
N ALA A 1 8.25 -26.26 -10.86
CA ALA A 1 8.41 -26.90 -9.54
C ALA A 1 9.39 -26.12 -8.68
N GLU A 2 10.72 -26.25 -8.86
CA GLU A 2 11.70 -25.57 -8.02
C GLU A 2 11.74 -24.03 -8.24
N TYR A 3 11.50 -23.57 -9.46
CA TYR A 3 11.36 -22.13 -9.77
C TYR A 3 10.14 -21.48 -9.12
N ASP A 4 8.99 -22.15 -9.13
CA ASP A 4 7.74 -21.62 -8.58
C ASP A 4 7.81 -21.47 -7.06
N ASP A 5 8.55 -22.36 -6.39
CA ASP A 5 8.81 -22.31 -4.95
C ASP A 5 9.58 -21.04 -4.53
N LEU A 6 10.37 -20.44 -5.43
CA LEU A 6 11.09 -19.19 -5.12
C LEU A 6 10.15 -18.04 -4.82
N PHE A 7 8.97 -17.99 -5.44
CA PHE A 7 7.97 -16.95 -5.18
C PHE A 7 7.35 -17.07 -3.78
N ALA A 8 7.41 -18.25 -3.17
CA ALA A 8 6.94 -18.46 -1.80
C ALA A 8 7.96 -18.01 -0.74
N LEU A 9 9.21 -17.74 -1.13
CA LEU A 9 10.27 -17.32 -0.21
C LEU A 9 10.33 -15.79 -0.08
N GLU A 10 10.66 -15.35 1.13
CA GLU A 10 10.97 -13.96 1.42
C GLU A 10 12.48 -13.75 1.27
N PRO A 11 12.92 -12.94 0.28
CA PRO A 11 14.34 -12.68 0.11
C PRO A 11 14.86 -11.87 1.30
N PRO A 12 15.96 -12.31 1.95
CA PRO A 12 16.59 -11.52 2.99
C PRO A 12 17.21 -10.26 2.38
N PHE A 13 17.28 -9.19 3.17
CA PHE A 13 18.00 -7.99 2.78
C PHE A 13 19.51 -8.26 2.87
N ILE A 14 20.18 -8.36 1.71
CA ILE A 14 21.60 -8.71 1.62
C ILE A 14 22.38 -7.49 1.09
N ILE A 15 23.31 -6.98 1.90
CA ILE A 15 24.33 -6.02 1.45
C ILE A 15 25.70 -6.66 1.73
N ALA A 16 26.47 -6.88 0.66
CA ALA A 16 27.87 -7.32 0.70
C ALA A 16 28.13 -8.62 1.52
N ALA A 17 27.14 -9.49 1.66
CA ALA A 17 27.26 -10.80 2.30
C ALA A 17 26.81 -11.91 1.34
N ASP A 18 27.33 -13.12 1.54
CA ASP A 18 26.82 -14.28 0.81
C ASP A 18 25.41 -14.64 1.32
N PRO A 19 24.44 -14.92 0.42
CA PRO A 19 23.12 -15.35 0.81
C PRO A 19 23.17 -16.71 1.52
N ALA A 20 22.40 -16.86 2.61
CA ALA A 20 22.14 -18.17 3.18
C ALA A 20 21.49 -19.10 2.13
N PRO A 21 21.61 -20.44 2.26
CA PRO A 21 20.92 -21.38 1.37
C PRO A 21 19.41 -21.13 1.32
N LEU A 22 18.79 -21.29 0.13
CA LEU A 22 17.34 -21.04 -0.08
C LEU A 22 16.44 -21.81 0.91
N SER A 23 16.87 -22.99 1.36
CA SER A 23 16.14 -23.80 2.35
C SER A 23 16.00 -23.14 3.72
N GLN A 24 16.82 -22.12 4.01
CA GLN A 24 16.81 -21.36 5.26
C GLN A 24 16.06 -20.03 5.12
N TRP A 25 15.59 -19.69 3.93
CA TRP A 25 14.86 -18.45 3.71
C TRP A 25 13.45 -18.59 4.28
N ARG A 26 12.98 -17.54 4.95
CA ARG A 26 11.63 -17.49 5.53
C ARG A 26 10.60 -17.62 4.41
N ARG A 27 9.52 -18.38 4.63
CA ARG A 27 8.38 -18.40 3.70
C ARG A 27 7.49 -17.18 3.93
N ARG A 28 6.96 -16.58 2.87
CA ARG A 28 6.02 -15.46 2.94
C ARG A 28 4.75 -15.82 3.72
N SER A 29 4.31 -17.07 3.65
CA SER A 29 3.16 -17.58 4.41
C SER A 29 3.34 -17.57 5.93
N GLU A 30 4.59 -17.56 6.42
CA GLU A 30 4.91 -17.49 7.84
C GLU A 30 4.88 -16.04 8.37
N ARG A 31 4.63 -15.06 7.51
CA ARG A 31 4.46 -13.66 7.92
C ARG A 31 3.05 -13.46 8.46
N GLN A 32 2.91 -13.53 9.78
CA GLN A 32 1.67 -13.15 10.45
C GLN A 32 1.73 -11.68 10.83
N MET A 33 0.82 -10.88 10.29
CA MET A 33 0.61 -9.49 10.69
C MET A 33 -0.70 -9.38 11.48
N PRO A 34 -0.71 -8.67 12.62
CA PRO A 34 -1.94 -8.42 13.34
C PRO A 34 -2.91 -7.63 12.45
N ALA A 35 -4.21 -7.90 12.58
CA ALA A 35 -5.22 -7.08 11.92
C ALA A 35 -5.24 -5.68 12.57
N LEU A 36 -5.27 -4.65 11.73
CA LEU A 36 -5.39 -3.27 12.20
C LEU A 36 -6.76 -3.04 12.85
N LYS A 37 -6.76 -2.25 13.91
CA LYS A 37 -7.93 -1.76 14.62
C LYS A 37 -8.10 -0.27 14.39
N GLU A 38 -9.28 0.24 14.70
CA GLU A 38 -9.54 1.68 14.70
C GLU A 38 -8.56 2.40 15.62
N GLY A 39 -7.97 3.49 15.13
CA GLY A 39 -6.92 4.24 15.80
C GLY A 39 -5.50 3.74 15.58
N ASP A 40 -5.30 2.56 14.97
CA ASP A 40 -3.95 2.12 14.59
C ASP A 40 -3.37 3.03 13.49
N VAL A 41 -2.06 3.27 13.58
CA VAL A 41 -1.35 4.15 12.65
C VAL A 41 -0.23 3.38 11.96
N LEU A 42 -0.27 3.37 10.63
CA LEU A 42 0.86 2.96 9.80
C LEU A 42 1.75 4.18 9.53
N ALA A 43 3.06 4.00 9.64
CA ALA A 43 4.04 5.03 9.35
C ALA A 43 4.77 4.73 8.04
N GLY A 44 5.12 5.79 7.33
CA GLY A 44 5.91 5.75 6.11
C GLY A 44 6.60 7.08 5.86
N LEU A 45 6.82 7.39 4.59
CA LEU A 45 7.38 8.64 4.12
C LEU A 45 6.28 9.50 3.53
N GLY A 46 6.19 10.77 3.92
CA GLY A 46 5.29 11.73 3.27
C GLY A 46 5.77 12.07 1.85
N GLY A 47 4.88 11.99 0.86
CA GLY A 47 5.16 12.29 -0.55
C GLY A 47 4.51 13.58 -1.03
N GLY A 48 3.21 13.50 -1.33
CA GLY A 48 2.32 14.63 -1.56
C GLY A 48 1.74 15.12 -0.24
N SER A 49 1.80 16.43 0.01
CA SER A 49 1.31 17.06 1.24
C SER A 49 -0.22 17.06 1.32
N GLY A 50 -0.74 17.27 2.53
CA GLY A 50 -2.17 17.36 2.79
C GLY A 50 -2.70 16.15 3.55
N ARG A 51 -4.00 16.20 3.86
CA ARG A 51 -4.71 15.15 4.61
C ARG A 51 -5.99 14.79 3.88
N TYR A 52 -6.24 13.50 3.72
CA TYR A 52 -7.45 13.00 3.06
C TYR A 52 -7.97 11.75 3.76
N THR A 53 -9.28 11.68 3.96
CA THR A 53 -9.97 10.52 4.52
C THR A 53 -10.83 9.88 3.46
N GLY A 54 -10.70 8.57 3.28
CA GLY A 54 -11.49 7.84 2.29
C GLY A 54 -11.38 6.34 2.42
N ARG A 55 -12.11 5.66 1.54
CA ARG A 55 -12.19 4.20 1.50
C ARG A 55 -10.95 3.62 0.85
N VAL A 56 -10.34 2.63 1.48
CA VAL A 56 -9.23 1.85 0.93
C VAL A 56 -9.69 1.03 -0.26
N CYS A 57 -8.95 1.13 -1.36
CA CYS A 57 -8.98 0.20 -2.48
C CYS A 57 -7.56 -0.32 -2.75
N VAL A 58 -7.33 -1.60 -2.45
CA VAL A 58 -6.05 -2.28 -2.66
C VAL A 58 -6.00 -2.87 -4.06
N LEU A 59 -5.10 -2.34 -4.88
CA LEU A 59 -4.83 -2.80 -6.23
C LEU A 59 -3.40 -3.32 -6.33
N THR A 60 -3.23 -4.47 -6.97
CA THR A 60 -1.89 -5.06 -7.26
C THR A 60 -1.55 -5.05 -8.75
N ASP A 61 -2.55 -4.84 -9.60
CA ASP A 61 -2.42 -4.72 -11.05
C ASP A 61 -3.20 -3.47 -11.51
N PRO A 62 -2.59 -2.55 -12.28
CA PRO A 62 -3.29 -1.37 -12.79
C PRO A 62 -4.43 -1.70 -13.77
N ALA A 63 -4.48 -2.93 -14.32
CA ALA A 63 -5.59 -3.39 -15.16
C ALA A 63 -6.92 -3.52 -14.38
N ASP A 64 -6.86 -3.66 -13.06
CA ASP A 64 -8.03 -3.76 -12.17
C ASP A 64 -8.67 -2.40 -11.83
N MET A 65 -8.40 -1.36 -12.62
CA MET A 65 -8.85 0.01 -12.36
C MET A 65 -10.36 0.17 -12.17
N ALA A 66 -11.17 -0.75 -12.69
CA ALA A 66 -12.62 -0.76 -12.52
C ALA A 66 -13.07 -0.94 -11.06
N ARG A 67 -12.19 -1.36 -10.15
CA ARG A 67 -12.46 -1.47 -8.71
C ARG A 67 -12.24 -0.16 -7.95
N LEU A 68 -11.55 0.82 -8.54
CA LEU A 68 -11.26 2.09 -7.90
C LEU A 68 -12.39 3.09 -8.19
N GLU A 69 -13.06 3.57 -7.15
CA GLU A 69 -14.05 4.62 -7.31
C GLU A 69 -13.42 6.01 -7.10
N PRO A 70 -14.02 7.09 -7.67
CA PRO A 70 -13.56 8.45 -7.41
C PRO A 70 -13.53 8.79 -5.92
N GLY A 71 -12.38 9.26 -5.44
CA GLY A 71 -12.14 9.59 -4.03
C GLY A 71 -11.59 8.44 -3.19
N ASP A 72 -11.46 7.22 -3.72
CA ASP A 72 -10.86 6.14 -2.94
C ASP A 72 -9.38 6.41 -2.63
N VAL A 73 -8.91 5.84 -1.52
CA VAL A 73 -7.50 5.76 -1.16
C VAL A 73 -6.89 4.57 -1.89
N LEU A 74 -6.10 4.85 -2.92
CA LEU A 74 -5.39 3.84 -3.69
C LEU A 74 -4.24 3.27 -2.86
N VAL A 75 -4.27 1.96 -2.59
CA VAL A 75 -3.19 1.24 -1.91
C VAL A 75 -2.56 0.26 -2.91
N ALA A 76 -1.25 0.35 -3.13
CA ALA A 76 -0.54 -0.47 -4.10
C ALA A 76 0.86 -0.90 -3.60
N PRO A 77 1.43 -2.02 -4.09
CA PRO A 77 2.75 -2.46 -3.65
C PRO A 77 3.85 -1.51 -4.14
N PHE A 78 3.73 -1.06 -5.39
CA PHE A 78 4.54 -0.06 -6.05
C PHE A 78 3.75 0.50 -7.23
N THR A 79 4.23 1.57 -7.87
CA THR A 79 3.60 2.13 -9.07
C THR A 79 4.62 2.47 -10.15
N ASP A 80 4.15 2.46 -11.39
CA ASP A 80 4.86 2.93 -12.58
C ASP A 80 3.90 3.74 -13.48
N ALA A 81 4.35 4.12 -14.67
CA ALA A 81 3.57 4.97 -15.58
C ALA A 81 2.19 4.42 -15.95
N ALA A 82 1.95 3.10 -15.86
CA ALA A 82 0.64 2.51 -16.14
C ALA A 82 -0.40 2.88 -15.07
N TRP A 83 0.03 3.31 -13.89
CA TRP A 83 -0.85 3.66 -12.77
C TRP A 83 -1.36 5.11 -12.82
N THR A 84 -0.75 5.97 -13.63
CA THR A 84 -1.08 7.40 -13.67
C THR A 84 -2.58 7.70 -13.86
N PRO A 85 -3.36 6.97 -14.68
CA PRO A 85 -4.81 7.20 -14.78
C PRO A 85 -5.56 7.00 -13.46
N LEU A 86 -5.11 6.09 -12.59
CA LEU A 86 -5.75 5.83 -11.29
C LEU A 86 -5.55 7.01 -10.33
N PHE A 87 -4.41 7.71 -10.43
CA PHE A 87 -4.10 8.86 -9.58
C PHE A 87 -5.03 10.04 -9.85
N LEU A 88 -5.61 10.12 -11.05
CA LEU A 88 -6.54 11.20 -11.43
C LEU A 88 -7.88 11.11 -10.68
N ILE A 89 -8.27 9.92 -10.24
CA ILE A 89 -9.52 9.69 -9.51
C ILE A 89 -9.31 9.36 -8.04
N ALA A 90 -8.09 9.01 -7.63
CA ALA A 90 -7.78 8.71 -6.23
C ALA A 90 -7.82 9.97 -5.37
N GLY A 91 -8.35 9.86 -4.15
CA GLY A 91 -8.31 10.92 -3.15
C GLY A 91 -6.98 11.00 -2.40
N ALA A 92 -6.31 9.86 -2.25
CA ALA A 92 -4.95 9.75 -1.72
C ALA A 92 -4.27 8.46 -2.19
N VAL A 93 -2.95 8.40 -2.05
CA VAL A 93 -2.14 7.24 -2.48
C VAL A 93 -1.27 6.72 -1.35
N VAL A 94 -1.31 5.41 -1.14
CA VAL A 94 -0.44 4.70 -0.19
C VAL A 94 0.32 3.61 -0.94
N VAL A 95 1.65 3.60 -0.80
CA VAL A 95 2.47 2.55 -1.43
C VAL A 95 3.45 1.90 -0.45
N ASP A 96 3.63 0.60 -0.61
CA ASP A 96 4.57 -0.17 0.23
C ASP A 96 6.02 0.11 -0.13
N VAL A 97 6.30 0.25 -1.44
CA VAL A 97 7.62 0.55 -1.98
C VAL A 97 7.58 1.89 -2.68
N GLY A 98 8.47 2.77 -2.27
CA GLY A 98 8.62 4.11 -2.83
C GLY A 98 9.71 4.88 -2.09
N ALA A 99 10.15 5.97 -2.68
CA ALA A 99 11.13 6.91 -2.13
C ALA A 99 10.76 8.34 -2.54
N MET A 100 11.46 9.34 -1.98
CA MET A 100 11.14 10.78 -2.14
C MET A 100 11.08 11.28 -3.60
N ASN A 101 11.69 10.55 -4.53
CA ASN A 101 11.74 10.85 -5.97
C ASN A 101 11.14 9.73 -6.85
N SER A 102 10.42 8.78 -6.25
CA SER A 102 9.75 7.70 -6.97
C SER A 102 8.54 8.21 -7.76
N HIS A 103 8.10 7.43 -8.75
CA HIS A 103 6.95 7.72 -9.60
C HIS A 103 5.72 8.17 -8.79
N ALA A 104 5.35 7.40 -7.76
CA ALA A 104 4.22 7.71 -6.88
C ALA A 104 4.31 9.13 -6.27
N VAL A 105 5.49 9.57 -5.82
CA VAL A 105 5.64 10.91 -5.21
C VAL A 105 5.48 12.00 -6.24
N VAL A 106 6.18 11.85 -7.38
CA VAL A 106 6.21 12.87 -8.43
C VAL A 106 4.80 13.15 -8.91
N VAL A 107 4.06 12.09 -9.28
CA VAL A 107 2.68 12.22 -9.77
C VAL A 107 1.75 12.75 -8.67
N SER A 108 1.88 12.28 -7.42
CA SER A 108 1.03 12.77 -6.33
C SER A 108 1.21 14.28 -6.08
N ARG A 109 2.44 14.78 -6.17
CA ARG A 109 2.74 16.21 -6.03
C ARG A 109 2.20 17.05 -7.18
N GLU A 110 2.32 16.55 -8.40
CA GLU A 110 1.80 17.22 -9.60
C GLU A 110 0.27 17.34 -9.58
N LEU A 111 -0.41 16.33 -9.03
CA LEU A 111 -1.88 16.30 -8.91
C LEU A 111 -2.39 16.92 -7.60
N GLY A 112 -1.50 17.25 -6.67
CA GLY A 112 -1.88 17.82 -5.36
C GLY A 112 -2.62 16.85 -4.44
N ILE A 113 -2.45 15.54 -4.63
CA ILE A 113 -3.08 14.51 -3.79
C ILE A 113 -2.15 14.08 -2.65
N PRO A 114 -2.66 13.87 -1.43
CA PRO A 114 -1.87 13.35 -0.32
C PRO A 114 -1.32 11.96 -0.62
N SER A 115 -0.06 11.71 -0.26
CA SER A 115 0.51 10.37 -0.43
C SER A 115 1.48 9.97 0.67
N VAL A 116 1.47 8.68 1.03
CA VAL A 116 2.42 8.07 1.98
C VAL A 116 3.09 6.87 1.32
N LEU A 117 4.42 6.81 1.38
CA LEU A 117 5.23 5.78 0.73
C LEU A 117 5.97 4.96 1.76
N SER A 118 6.62 3.88 1.32
CA SER A 118 7.47 3.07 2.19
C SER A 118 6.72 2.52 3.42
N VAL A 119 5.39 2.37 3.32
CA VAL A 119 4.56 1.82 4.41
C VAL A 119 4.90 0.36 4.68
N THR A 120 5.58 -0.29 3.72
CA THR A 120 6.15 -1.65 3.80
C THR A 120 5.13 -2.78 3.92
N THR A 121 3.96 -2.50 4.49
CA THR A 121 2.94 -3.48 4.90
C THR A 121 1.51 -3.00 4.65
N GLY A 122 1.34 -1.86 3.99
CA GLY A 122 0.06 -1.27 3.63
C GLY A 122 -0.81 -2.23 2.82
N THR A 123 -0.29 -2.83 1.74
CA THR A 123 -1.09 -3.78 0.93
C THR A 123 -1.48 -5.06 1.68
N THR A 124 -0.76 -5.40 2.74
CA THR A 124 -1.03 -6.61 3.53
C THR A 124 -1.92 -6.37 4.75
N GLN A 125 -1.89 -5.16 5.32
CA GLN A 125 -2.62 -4.82 6.55
C GLN A 125 -3.91 -4.04 6.27
N LEU A 126 -3.89 -3.14 5.27
CA LEU A 126 -5.09 -2.42 4.83
C LEU A 126 -5.94 -3.35 3.97
N ARG A 127 -7.27 -3.26 4.12
CA ARG A 127 -8.23 -4.09 3.40
C ARG A 127 -9.22 -3.21 2.64
N ASP A 128 -9.69 -3.72 1.50
CA ASP A 128 -10.75 -3.08 0.74
C ASP A 128 -11.93 -2.72 1.63
N GLY A 129 -12.44 -1.49 1.48
CA GLY A 129 -13.59 -1.01 2.23
C GLY A 129 -13.27 -0.38 3.59
N MET A 130 -12.06 -0.54 4.12
CA MET A 130 -11.66 0.19 5.34
C MET A 130 -11.65 1.69 5.09
N GLU A 131 -11.99 2.49 6.10
CA GLU A 131 -11.84 3.93 6.03
C GLU A 131 -10.54 4.35 6.73
N VAL A 132 -9.70 5.12 6.03
CA VAL A 132 -8.42 5.58 6.56
C VAL A 132 -8.23 7.05 6.30
N THR A 133 -7.50 7.71 7.19
CA THR A 133 -6.95 9.03 6.93
C THR A 133 -5.49 8.95 6.58
N VAL A 134 -5.15 9.42 5.38
CA VAL A 134 -3.79 9.59 4.89
C VAL A 134 -3.34 11.01 5.19
N ASP A 135 -2.27 11.16 5.97
CA ASP A 135 -1.54 12.41 6.17
C ASP A 135 -0.21 12.34 5.44
N GLY A 136 -0.18 12.91 4.24
CA GLY A 136 1.02 12.91 3.41
C GLY A 136 2.08 13.93 3.85
N THR A 137 1.77 14.78 4.85
CA THR A 137 2.73 15.72 5.44
C THR A 137 3.51 15.03 6.56
N SER A 138 2.80 14.35 7.46
CA SER A 138 3.41 13.58 8.55
C SER A 138 3.89 12.19 8.12
N GLY A 139 3.46 11.69 6.96
CA GLY A 139 3.83 10.36 6.48
C GLY A 139 3.10 9.25 7.23
N THR A 140 1.82 9.46 7.58
CA THR A 140 1.05 8.51 8.38
C THR A 140 -0.28 8.13 7.73
N VAL A 141 -0.73 6.90 7.99
CA VAL A 141 -2.05 6.41 7.60
C VAL A 141 -2.74 5.92 8.87
N THR A 142 -3.80 6.59 9.27
CA THR A 142 -4.59 6.27 10.48
C THR A 142 -5.83 5.50 10.08
N VAL A 143 -6.11 4.38 10.76
CA VAL A 143 -7.36 3.63 10.54
C VAL A 143 -8.50 4.32 11.26
N GLU A 144 -9.48 4.81 10.52
CA GLU A 144 -10.67 5.48 11.07
C GLU A 144 -11.78 4.46 11.34
N SER A 145 -12.06 3.57 10.38
CA SER A 145 -12.93 2.43 10.59
C SER A 145 -12.43 1.16 9.93
N SER A 146 -12.53 0.05 10.67
CA SER A 146 -12.22 -1.30 10.18
C SER A 146 -13.43 -2.01 9.57
N ALA A 147 -14.63 -1.41 9.65
CA ALA A 147 -15.85 -2.00 9.14
C ALA A 147 -15.94 -1.80 7.62
N VAL A 148 -16.07 -2.91 6.88
CA VAL A 148 -16.43 -2.87 5.46
C VAL A 148 -17.89 -2.42 5.36
N PRO A 149 -18.21 -1.26 4.77
CA PRO A 149 -19.60 -0.85 4.56
C PRO A 149 -20.18 -1.74 3.44
N GLY A 150 -20.82 -2.85 3.82
CA GLY A 150 -21.39 -3.80 2.85
C GLY A 150 -22.13 -5.01 3.40
N ALA A 151 -22.02 -5.34 4.70
CA ALA A 151 -22.87 -6.37 5.31
C ALA A 151 -24.26 -5.79 5.65
N VAL A 152 -25.06 -5.47 4.62
CA VAL A 152 -26.52 -5.44 4.78
C VAL A 152 -26.98 -6.88 4.79
N THR A 153 -27.17 -7.44 5.99
CA THR A 153 -27.92 -8.68 6.18
C THR A 153 -29.37 -8.40 5.80
N VAL A 154 -29.83 -8.99 4.69
CA VAL A 154 -31.27 -9.21 4.42
C VAL A 154 -31.63 -10.60 4.92
#